data_AF-H9MBH6-F1
#
_entry.id   AF-H9MBH6-F1
#
_cell.length_a   1.000
_cell.length_b   1.000
_cell.length_c   1.000
_cell.angle_alpha   90.00
_cell.angle_beta   90.00
_cell.angle_gamma   90.00
#
_symmetry.space_group_name_H-M   'P 1'
#
loop_
_entity.id
_entity.type
_entity.pdbx_description
1 polymer ?
#
loop_
_entity_poly.entity_id
_entity_poly.type
_entity_poly.pdbx_seq_one_letter_code
_entity_poly.pdbx_strand_id
1 'polypeptide(L)'
;TITLLLQDQVGGLQATKDDGKNWITVEPIQGAFVVNLGDHMHYLSNGKFKTADHQAVVNSNSSRLSIATFQNPAQEGIVYPLDGVV
;
A
#
# COMPACT_ATOMS: atom_id res chain seq x y z
N THR A 1 -4.08 7.11 4.15
CA THR A 1 -4.50 6.74 2.79
C THR A 1 -4.80 5.28 2.79
N ILE A 2 -5.85 4.87 2.09
CA ILE A 2 -6.10 3.46 1.77
C ILE A 2 -5.99 3.33 0.27
N THR A 3 -5.13 2.43 -0.20
CA THR A 3 -4.99 2.15 -1.62
C THR A 3 -5.56 0.76 -1.89
N LEU A 4 -6.40 0.67 -2.92
CA LEU A 4 -6.88 -0.58 -3.49
C LEU A 4 -6.15 -0.80 -4.81
N LEU A 5 -5.35 -1.85 -4.88
CA LEU A 5 -4.58 -2.21 -6.06
C LEU A 5 -5.14 -3.49 -6.68
N LEU A 6 -5.63 -3.36 -7.92
CA LEU A 6 -5.87 -4.50 -8.80
C LEU A 6 -4.61 -4.76 -9.60
N GLN A 7 -4.04 -5.96 -9.47
CA GLN A 7 -2.90 -6.40 -10.28
C GLN A 7 -3.28 -7.60 -11.12
N ASP A 8 -2.64 -7.73 -12.28
CA ASP A 8 -2.73 -8.94 -13.09
C ASP A 8 -1.97 -10.12 -12.44
N GLN A 9 -1.83 -11.22 -13.17
CA GLN A 9 -1.14 -12.42 -12.69
C GLN A 9 0.38 -12.41 -12.96
N VAL A 10 0.94 -11.32 -13.52
CA VAL A 10 2.39 -11.18 -13.71
C VAL A 10 3.08 -10.81 -12.40
N GLY A 11 2.36 -10.17 -11.47
CA GLY A 11 2.87 -9.86 -10.14
C GLY A 11 3.99 -8.82 -10.16
N GLY A 12 4.95 -8.88 -9.23
CA GLY A 12 6.09 -7.94 -9.19
C GLY A 12 5.90 -6.73 -8.29
N LEU A 13 4.79 -6.64 -7.54
CA LEU A 13 4.74 -5.76 -6.39
C LEU A 13 5.65 -6.33 -5.29
N GLN A 14 6.53 -5.49 -4.75
CA GLN A 14 7.27 -5.77 -3.54
C GLN A 14 6.99 -4.71 -2.48
N ALA A 15 7.02 -5.11 -1.21
CA ALA A 15 6.86 -4.22 -0.06
C ALA A 15 7.90 -4.56 1.01
N THR A 16 8.25 -3.58 1.85
CA THR A 16 9.13 -3.83 2.99
C THR A 16 8.40 -4.45 4.18
N LYS A 17 9.14 -5.27 4.93
CA LYS A 17 8.75 -5.91 6.19
C LYS A 17 9.89 -5.73 7.20
N ASP A 18 9.60 -6.02 8.46
CA ASP A 18 10.57 -6.01 9.56
C ASP A 18 11.23 -4.63 9.72
N ASP A 19 10.39 -3.59 9.77
CA ASP A 19 10.78 -2.18 9.87
C ASP A 19 11.73 -1.74 8.74
N GLY A 20 11.38 -2.09 7.49
CA GLY A 20 12.13 -1.65 6.32
C GLY A 20 13.31 -2.54 5.93
N LYS A 21 13.61 -3.60 6.70
CA LYS A 21 14.84 -4.39 6.52
C LYS A 21 14.75 -5.41 5.39
N ASN A 22 13.59 -5.99 5.18
CA ASN A 22 13.41 -7.10 4.24
C ASN A 22 12.36 -6.74 3.20
N TRP A 23 12.62 -7.05 1.94
CA TRP A 23 11.63 -6.98 0.87
C TRP A 23 10.88 -8.30 0.75
N ILE A 24 9.57 -8.23 0.60
CA ILE A 24 8.71 -9.38 0.30
C ILE A 24 8.00 -9.15 -1.03
N THR A 25 7.86 -10.22 -1.82
CA THR A 25 6.99 -10.21 -3.01
C THR A 25 5.54 -10.40 -2.56
N VAL A 26 4.66 -9.56 -3.09
CA VAL A 26 3.22 -9.70 -2.89
C VAL A 26 2.66 -10.54 -4.03
N GLU A 27 2.42 -11.81 -3.76
CA GLU A 27 1.91 -12.76 -4.75
C GLU A 27 0.54 -12.34 -5.28
N PRO A 28 0.35 -12.29 -6.61
CA PRO A 28 -0.95 -11.99 -7.19
C PRO A 28 -1.94 -13.14 -6.93
N ILE A 29 -3.14 -12.80 -6.48
CA ILE A 29 -4.23 -13.75 -6.25
C ILE A 29 -5.37 -13.40 -7.19
N GLN A 30 -5.84 -14.37 -7.97
CA GLN A 30 -6.94 -14.18 -8.91
C GLN A 30 -8.20 -13.68 -8.19
N GLY A 31 -8.77 -12.58 -8.68
CA GLY A 31 -9.99 -11.99 -8.13
C GLY A 31 -9.81 -11.21 -6.82
N ALA A 32 -8.57 -10.98 -6.38
CA ALA A 32 -8.28 -10.25 -5.16
C ALA A 32 -7.71 -8.84 -5.43
N PHE A 33 -7.91 -7.95 -4.46
CA PHE A 33 -7.19 -6.69 -4.37
C PHE A 33 -6.06 -6.79 -3.35
N VAL A 34 -4.96 -6.08 -3.61
CA VAL A 34 -4.00 -5.72 -2.56
C VAL A 34 -4.48 -4.44 -1.90
N VAL A 35 -4.50 -4.43 -0.57
CA VAL A 35 -4.82 -3.23 0.22
C VAL A 35 -3.56 -2.76 0.94
N ASN A 36 -3.14 -1.53 0.70
CA ASN A 36 -2.04 -0.91 1.45
C ASN A 36 -2.48 0.37 2.15
N LEU A 37 -1.90 0.59 3.33
CA LEU A 37 -2.13 1.78 4.14
C LEU A 37 -0.95 2.74 3.97
N GLY A 38 -1.25 3.98 3.62
CA GLY A 38 -0.26 5.06 3.48
C GLY A 38 -0.33 6.07 4.62
N ASP A 39 0.52 7.09 4.54
CA ASP A 39 0.85 8.04 5.61
C ASP A 39 -0.35 8.63 6.34
N HIS A 40 -1.41 9.08 5.66
CA HIS A 40 -2.55 9.64 6.40
C HIS A 40 -3.15 8.62 7.38
N MET A 41 -3.08 7.32 7.09
CA MET A 41 -3.60 6.29 7.97
C MET A 41 -2.66 5.99 9.14
N HIS A 42 -1.35 6.14 8.92
CA HIS A 42 -0.38 6.15 10.00
C HIS A 42 -0.64 7.29 10.98
N TYR A 43 -0.80 8.53 10.49
CA TYR A 43 -1.07 9.69 11.33
C TYR A 43 -2.41 9.60 12.08
N LEU A 44 -3.51 9.29 11.36
CA LEU A 44 -4.84 9.13 11.97
C LEU A 44 -4.86 8.07 13.08
N SER A 45 -4.02 7.04 12.97
CA SER A 45 -3.96 5.94 13.93
C SER A 45 -2.91 6.11 15.03
N ASN A 46 -2.32 7.31 15.16
CA ASN A 46 -1.22 7.60 16.09
C ASN A 46 -0.05 6.59 15.96
N GLY A 47 0.29 6.22 14.73
CA GLY A 47 1.39 5.31 14.43
C GLY A 47 1.12 3.83 14.66
N LYS A 48 -0.12 3.44 14.99
CA LYS A 48 -0.55 2.04 15.14
C LYS A 48 -0.47 1.29 13.82
N PHE A 49 -0.92 1.89 12.72
CA PHE A 49 -0.69 1.35 11.39
C PHE A 49 0.67 1.80 10.86
N LYS A 50 1.48 0.85 10.43
CA LYS A 50 2.79 1.12 9.82
C LYS A 50 2.63 1.37 8.33
N THR A 51 3.49 2.23 7.79
CA THR A 51 3.69 2.39 6.36
C THR A 51 4.79 1.44 5.93
N ALA A 52 4.69 0.95 4.69
CA ALA A 52 5.72 0.13 4.07
C ALA A 52 6.14 0.79 2.75
N ASP A 53 7.44 0.89 2.55
CA ASP A 53 7.98 1.20 1.23
C ASP A 53 7.56 0.07 0.28
N HIS A 54 7.23 0.45 -0.95
CA HIS A 54 6.75 -0.48 -1.95
C HIS A 54 7.30 -0.10 -3.33
N GLN A 55 7.55 -1.11 -4.16
CA GLN A 55 8.08 -0.94 -5.50
C GLN A 55 7.42 -1.91 -6.47
N ALA A 56 7.32 -1.52 -7.74
CA ALA A 56 6.95 -2.42 -8.83
C ALA A 56 8.22 -2.80 -9.59
N VAL A 57 8.66 -4.06 -9.46
CA VAL A 57 9.84 -4.54 -10.19
C VAL A 57 9.46 -4.96 -11.61
N VAL A 58 10.40 -4.78 -12.53
CA VAL A 58 10.23 -5.16 -13.94
C VAL A 58 10.74 -6.57 -14.20
N ASN A 59 10.28 -7.18 -15.29
CA ASN A 59 10.78 -8.47 -15.78
C ASN A 59 10.95 -8.43 -17.31
N SER A 60 11.73 -9.35 -17.87
CA SER A 60 12.01 -9.45 -19.31
C SER A 60 11.03 -10.33 -20.09
N ASN A 61 10.09 -10.98 -19.41
CA ASN A 61 9.32 -12.11 -19.96
C ASN A 61 7.88 -11.73 -20.33
N SER A 62 7.29 -10.75 -19.65
CA SER A 62 5.88 -10.40 -19.81
C SER A 62 5.60 -8.95 -19.41
N SER A 63 4.75 -8.28 -20.19
CA SER A 63 4.18 -6.99 -19.83
C SER A 63 3.25 -7.13 -18.64
N ARG A 64 3.29 -6.14 -17.73
CA ARG A 64 2.46 -6.10 -16.51
C ARG A 64 1.51 -4.90 -16.55
N LEU A 65 0.28 -5.09 -16.09
CA LEU A 65 -0.70 -4.03 -15.86
C LEU A 65 -1.24 -4.08 -14.42
N SER A 66 -1.43 -2.90 -13.84
CA SER A 66 -2.13 -2.75 -12.56
C SER A 66 -2.91 -1.43 -12.49
N ILE A 67 -3.98 -1.41 -11.72
CA ILE A 67 -4.82 -0.23 -11.49
C ILE A 67 -4.81 0.07 -10.00
N ALA A 68 -4.30 1.23 -9.61
CA ALA A 68 -4.26 1.71 -8.23
C ALA A 68 -5.33 2.78 -8.02
N THR A 69 -6.20 2.56 -7.03
CA THR A 69 -7.20 3.54 -6.59
C THR A 69 -6.85 4.03 -5.20
N PHE A 70 -6.75 5.34 -5.02
CA PHE A 70 -6.34 5.97 -3.77
C PHE A 70 -7.53 6.62 -3.07
N GLN A 71 -7.79 6.21 -1.84
CA GLN A 71 -8.71 6.88 -0.93
C GLN A 71 -7.91 7.77 0.00
N ASN A 72 -8.00 9.08 -0.25
CA ASN A 72 -7.32 10.12 0.51
C ASN A 72 -8.35 10.98 1.26
N PRO A 73 -7.94 11.68 2.33
CA PRO A 73 -8.71 12.78 2.88
C PRO A 73 -9.03 13.82 1.80
N ALA A 74 -10.03 14.67 2.08
CA ALA A 74 -10.28 15.85 1.26
C ALA A 74 -9.00 16.70 1.16
N GLN A 75 -8.83 17.41 0.03
CA GLN A 75 -7.62 18.19 -0.23
C GLN A 75 -7.33 19.23 0.86
N GLU A 76 -8.38 19.85 1.42
CA GLU A 76 -8.30 20.82 2.53
C GLU A 76 -8.40 20.16 3.92
N GLY A 77 -8.41 18.82 3.97
CA GLY A 77 -8.55 18.07 5.22
C GLY A 77 -7.29 18.14 6.07
N ILE A 78 -7.42 18.58 7.31
CA ILE A 78 -6.33 18.52 8.29
C ILE A 78 -6.28 17.12 8.89
N VAL A 79 -5.11 16.48 8.83
CA VAL A 79 -4.89 15.12 9.34
C VAL A 79 -4.18 15.18 10.70
N TYR A 80 -4.79 14.56 11.71
CA TYR A 80 -4.26 14.44 13.07
C TYR A 80 -4.70 13.11 13.68
N PRO A 81 -4.07 12.63 14.78
CA PRO A 81 -4.52 11.41 15.46
C PRO A 81 -6.00 11.46 15.85
N LEU A 82 -6.74 10.39 15.61
CA LEU A 82 -8.15 10.29 15.99
C LEU A 82 -8.32 10.27 17.52
N ASP A 83 -9.49 10.70 17.99
CA ASP A 83 -9.83 10.59 19.40
C ASP A 83 -9.83 9.11 19.84
N GLY A 84 -9.26 8.83 21.01
CA GLY A 84 -9.19 7.47 21.57
C GLY A 84 -8.04 6.60 21.03
N VAL A 85 -7.15 7.14 20.19
CA VAL A 85 -5.85 6.50 19.85
C VAL A 85 -4.63 7.29 20.33
N VAL A 86 -4.86 8.39 21.04
CA VAL A 86 -3.85 9.16 21.78
C VAL A 86 -3.66 8.59 23.17
#